data_AF-A0A2E5M495-F1
#
_entry.id   AF-A0A2E5M495-F1
#
_cell.length_a   1.000
_cell.length_b   1.000
_cell.length_c   1.000
_cell.angle_alpha   90.00
_cell.angle_beta   90.00
_cell.angle_gamma   90.00
#
_symmetry.space_group_name_H-M   'P 1'
#
loop_
_entity.id
_entity.type
_entity.pdbx_description
1 polymer ?
#
loop_
_entity_poly.entity_id
_entity_poly.type
_entity_poly.pdbx_seq_one_letter_code
_entity_poly.pdbx_strand_id
1 'polypeptide(L)' 'MHDGSLPTLAAVVEYYAQCGAGHAQQDSRVRPLSLTEDQRHAMVAFLVSLTGSNAEKLASGTPVTNAGDLPDG' A
#
# COMPACT_ATOMS: atom_id res chain seq x y z
N MET A 1 -1.66 5.68 1.32
CA MET A 1 -1.39 5.97 2.74
C MET A 1 0.12 6.08 2.89
N HIS A 2 0.64 7.31 2.93
CA HIS A 2 2.09 7.51 3.07
C HIS A 2 2.57 7.26 4.51
N ASP A 3 1.63 7.07 5.43
CA ASP A 3 1.80 6.86 6.87
C ASP A 3 1.79 5.38 7.28
N GLY A 4 1.59 4.45 6.34
CA GLY A 4 1.56 3.01 6.64
C GLY A 4 0.33 2.56 7.45
N SER A 5 -0.74 3.35 7.49
CA SER A 5 -1.95 3.07 8.30
C SER A 5 -2.74 1.83 7.88
N LEU A 6 -2.50 1.27 6.69
CA LEU A 6 -3.18 0.07 6.19
C LEU A 6 -2.20 -1.12 6.17
N PRO A 7 -2.44 -2.18 6.95
CA PRO A 7 -1.45 -3.24 7.17
C PRO A 7 -1.39 -4.28 6.04
N THR A 8 -2.38 -4.33 5.14
CA THR A 8 -2.46 -5.35 4.10
C THR A 8 -2.84 -4.76 2.74
N LEU A 9 -2.38 -5.42 1.66
CA LEU A 9 -2.78 -5.08 0.29
C LEU A 9 -4.29 -5.18 0.08
N ALA A 10 -4.95 -6.16 0.71
CA ALA A 10 -6.40 -6.30 0.66
C ALA A 10 -7.12 -5.09 1.28
N ALA A 11 -6.64 -4.59 2.43
CA ALA A 11 -7.20 -3.40 3.08
C ALA A 11 -7.01 -2.14 2.20
N VAL A 12 -5.90 -2.03 1.47
CA VAL A 12 -5.68 -0.95 0.50
C VAL A 12 -6.70 -1.03 -0.65
N VAL A 13 -6.92 -2.22 -1.20
CA VAL A 13 -7.91 -2.43 -2.26
C VAL A 13 -9.32 -2.09 -1.77
N GLU A 14 -9.70 -2.53 -0.57
CA GLU A 14 -10.99 -2.20 0.04
C GLU A 14 -11.20 -0.71 0.24
N TYR A 15 -10.18 -0.03 0.75
CA TYR A 15 -10.22 1.41 1.00
C TYR A 15 -10.51 2.18 -0.30
N TYR A 16 -9.80 1.88 -1.39
CA TYR A 16 -10.01 2.57 -2.67
C TYR A 16 -11.27 2.12 -3.40
N ALA A 17 -11.74 0.89 -3.20
CA ALA A 17 -13.05 0.44 -3.71
C ALA A 17 -14.21 1.31 -3.15
N GLN A 18 -14.02 1.96 -2.00
CA GLN A 18 -14.97 2.86 -1.36
C GLN A 18 -14.70 4.34 -1.63
N CYS A 19 -13.92 4.65 -2.68
CA CYS A 19 -13.42 6.01 -2.98
C CYS A 19 -12.40 6.58 -1.98
N GLY A 20 -11.85 5.78 -1.09
CA GLY A 20 -10.96 6.25 -0.03
C GLY A 20 -11.67 7.11 1.02
N ALA A 21 -10.97 8.07 1.63
CA ALA A 21 -11.50 8.93 2.70
C ALA A 21 -12.42 10.06 2.21
N GLY A 22 -12.70 10.17 0.91
CA GLY A 22 -13.57 11.24 0.38
C GLY A 22 -12.99 12.64 0.56
N HIS A 23 -11.72 12.84 0.21
CA HIS A 23 -11.06 14.14 0.37
C HIS A 23 -11.73 15.25 -0.44
N ALA A 24 -11.70 16.48 0.08
CA ALA A 24 -12.34 17.65 -0.55
C ALA A 24 -11.87 17.96 -1.98
N GLN A 25 -10.65 17.55 -2.34
CA GLN A 25 -10.07 17.72 -3.68
C GLN A 25 -10.28 16.51 -4.60
N GLN A 26 -11.03 15.50 -4.18
CA GLN A 26 -11.29 14.31 -4.97
C GLN A 26 -12.11 14.65 -6.21
N ASP A 27 -11.72 14.09 -7.36
CA ASP A 27 -12.43 14.29 -8.62
C ASP A 27 -13.87 13.76 -8.51
N SER A 28 -14.82 14.56 -9.01
CA SER A 28 -16.25 14.26 -8.93
C SER A 28 -16.67 13.03 -9.72
N ARG A 29 -15.80 12.43 -10.55
CA ARG A 29 -16.03 11.19 -11.29
C ARG A 29 -15.67 9.94 -10.50
N VAL A 30 -14.97 10.07 -9.37
CA VAL A 30 -14.63 8.91 -8.53
C VAL A 30 -15.91 8.35 -7.91
N ARG A 31 -16.15 7.05 -8.08
CA ARG A 31 -17.35 6.35 -7.64
C ARG A 31 -16.96 5.02 -7.00
N PRO A 32 -17.76 4.51 -6.05
CA PRO A 32 -17.50 3.22 -5.44
C PRO A 32 -17.44 2.12 -6.51
N LEU A 33 -16.48 1.22 -6.35
CA LEU A 33 -16.29 0.06 -7.22
C LEU A 33 -16.73 -1.19 -6.46
N SER A 34 -17.83 -1.81 -6.90
CA SER A 34 -18.28 -3.08 -6.33
C SER A 34 -17.40 -4.21 -6.86
N LEU A 35 -16.52 -4.72 -6.00
CA LEU A 35 -15.70 -5.90 -6.28
C LEU A 35 -16.29 -7.12 -5.59
N THR A 36 -16.43 -8.21 -6.34
CA THR A 36 -16.62 -9.54 -5.76
C THR A 36 -15.35 -10.00 -5.06
N GLU A 37 -15.47 -11.03 -4.22
CA GLU A 37 -14.32 -11.59 -3.51
C GLU A 37 -13.25 -12.13 -4.47
N ASP A 38 -13.66 -12.78 -5.56
CA ASP A 38 -12.74 -13.29 -6.58
C ASP A 38 -12.00 -12.16 -7.32
N GLN A 39 -12.70 -11.07 -7.63
CA GLN A 39 -12.09 -9.90 -8.26
C GLN A 39 -11.10 -9.20 -7.31
N ARG A 40 -11.41 -9.13 -6.02
CA ARG A 40 -10.50 -8.61 -5.00
C ARG A 40 -9.23 -9.45 -4.94
N HIS A 41 -9.37 -10.78 -4.89
CA HIS A 41 -8.24 -11.70 -4.92
C HIS A 41 -7.41 -11.56 -6.20
N ALA A 42 -8.06 -11.44 -7.36
CA ALA A 42 -7.36 -11.24 -8.64
C ALA A 42 -6.58 -9.92 -8.68
N MET A 43 -7.12 -8.84 -8.13
CA MET A 43 -6.40 -7.56 -7.99
C MET A 43 -5.19 -7.69 -7.07
N VAL A 44 -5.33 -8.34 -5.92
CA VAL A 44 -4.21 -8.58 -5.00
C VAL A 44 -3.14 -9.43 -5.69
N ALA A 45 -3.52 -10.51 -6.36
CA ALA A 45 -2.60 -11.36 -7.11
C ALA A 45 -1.86 -10.59 -8.21
N PHE A 46 -2.58 -9.72 -8.95
CA PHE A 46 -1.96 -8.84 -9.95
C PHE A 46 -0.94 -7.89 -9.31
N LEU A 47 -1.26 -7.23 -8.20
CA LEU A 47 -0.33 -6.33 -7.51
C LEU A 47 0.90 -7.09 -6.99
N VAL A 48 0.72 -8.30 -6.47
CA VAL A 48 1.84 -9.17 -6.06
C VAL A 48 2.73 -9.52 -7.25
N SER A 49 2.17 -9.74 -8.45
CA SER A 49 2.95 -10.04 -9.66
C SER A 49 3.89 -8.91 -10.11
N LEU A 50 3.65 -7.67 -9.65
CA LEU A 50 4.53 -6.52 -9.91
C LEU A 50 5.79 -6.53 -9.02
N THR A 51 5.91 -7.50 -8.12
CA THR A 51 7.05 -7.64 -7.20
C THR A 51 8.26 -8.21 -7.94
N GLY A 52 9.32 -7.41 -8.06
CA GLY A 52 10.57 -7.84 -8.70
C GLY A 52 11.31 -8.91 -7.88
N SER A 53 12.10 -9.76 -8.55
CA SER A 53 12.84 -10.87 -7.93
C SER A 53 13.88 -10.45 -6.89
N ASN A 54 14.21 -9.16 -6.81
CA ASN A 54 15.10 -8.59 -5.81
C ASN A 54 14.37 -8.05 -4.57
N ALA A 55 13.04 -8.15 -4.50
CA ALA A 55 12.25 -7.60 -3.39
C ALA A 55 12.65 -8.19 -2.03
N GLU A 56 12.91 -9.50 -1.96
CA GLU A 56 13.39 -10.14 -0.72
C GLU A 56 14.77 -9.62 -0.31
N LYS A 57 15.66 -9.41 -1.29
CA LYS A 57 17.00 -8.86 -1.05
C LYS A 57 16.94 -7.43 -0.51
N LEU A 58 16.01 -6.62 -1.02
CA LEU A 58 15.72 -5.27 -0.52
C LEU A 58 15.10 -5.31 0.89
N ALA A 59 14.15 -6.22 1.13
CA ALA A 59 13.50 -6.37 2.44
C ALA A 59 14.45 -6.89 3.52
N SER A 60 15.45 -7.69 3.15
CA SER A 60 16.52 -8.15 4.04
C SER A 60 17.62 -7.13 4.30
N GLY A 61 17.60 -5.98 3.60
CA GLY A 61 18.50 -4.87 3.86
C GLY A 61 18.28 -4.36 5.28
N THR A 62 19.31 -4.47 6.12
CA THR A 62 19.35 -3.95 7.49
C THR A 62 18.68 -2.58 7.56
N PRO A 63 17.83 -2.29 8.56
CA PRO A 63 17.24 -0.97 8.72
C PRO A 63 18.35 0.05 8.62
N VAL A 64 18.28 0.93 7.62
CA VAL A 64 19.20 2.05 7.53
C VAL A 64 18.85 2.93 8.73
N THR A 65 19.59 2.76 9.82
CA THR A 65 19.54 3.70 10.93
C THR A 65 19.89 5.05 10.34
N ASN A 66 18.96 6.01 10.45
CA ASN A 66 19.20 7.37 10.00
C ASN A 66 20.54 7.83 10.60
N ALA A 67 21.41 8.38 9.76
CA ALA A 67 22.76 8.81 10.10
C ALA A 67 22.79 10.08 10.99
N GLY A 68 21.96 10.09 12.04
CA GLY A 68 21.86 11.16 13.04
C GLY A 68 21.83 10.65 14.49
N ASP A 69 21.84 9.33 14.72
CA ASP A 69 21.94 8.76 16.07
C ASP A 69 23.43 8.50 16.40
N LEU A 70 24.19 9.58 16.63
CA LEU A 70 25.47 9.48 17.32
C LEU A 70 25.20 9.70 18.81
N PRO A 71 25.64 8.83 19.72
CA PRO A 71 25.56 9.10 21.14
C PRO A 71 26.40 10.35 21.47
N ASP A 72 25.76 11.35 22.09
CA ASP A 72 26.45 12.50 22.68
C ASP A 72 27.52 11.99 23.65
N GLY A 73 28.78 12.33 23.34
CA GLY A 73 29.93 12.12 24.23
C GLY A 73 30.01 13.17 25.33
#